data_AF-K2A483-F1
#
_entry.id   AF-K2A483-F1
#
_cell.length_a   1.000
_cell.length_b   1.000
_cell.length_c   1.000
_cell.angle_alpha   90.00
_cell.angle_beta   90.00
_cell.angle_gamma   90.00
#
_symmetry.space_group_name_H-M   'P 1'
#
loop_
_entity.id
_entity.type
_entity.pdbx_description
1 polymer ?
#
loop_
_entity_poly.entity_id
_entity_poly.type
_entity_poly.pdbx_seq_one_letter_code
_entity_poly.pdbx_strand_id
1 'polypeptide(L)' 'MLQELSKIFVNLGVILVFFGSVLWLLSKLPFLGKLPGDILIKRENFTVYAPLTTMIIVSVAFSLVLTLIHFLKR' A
#
# COMPACT_ATOMS: atom_id res chain seq x y z
N MET A 1 24.30 21.02 4.89
CA MET A 1 24.05 19.90 5.82
C MET A 1 22.68 19.97 6.47
N LEU A 2 22.35 21.01 7.25
CA LEU A 2 21.09 21.07 7.99
C LEU A 2 19.85 21.03 7.08
N GLN A 3 19.86 21.76 5.96
CA GLN A 3 18.76 21.75 4.97
C GLN A 3 18.49 20.37 4.37
N GLU A 4 19.52 19.60 4.05
CA GLU A 4 19.38 18.24 3.51
C GLU A 4 18.82 17.29 4.57
N LEU A 5 19.28 17.45 5.82
CA LEU A 5 18.73 16.71 6.95
C LEU A 5 17.24 17.02 7.15
N SER A 6 16.85 18.31 7.13
CA SER A 6 15.45 18.73 7.27
C SER A 6 14.55 18.11 6.20
N LYS A 7 14.98 18.10 4.93
CA LYS A 7 14.23 17.46 3.83
C LYS A 7 14.05 15.95 4.05
N ILE A 8 15.09 15.26 4.53
CA ILE A 8 15.03 13.83 4.83
C ILE A 8 13.98 13.55 5.92
N PHE A 9 14.01 14.32 7.02
CA PHE A 9 13.06 14.15 8.13
C PHE A 9 11.62 14.43 7.70
N VAL A 10 11.39 15.48 6.91
CA VAL A 10 10.05 15.81 6.38
C VAL A 10 9.55 14.68 5.48
N ASN A 11 10.36 14.19 4.54
CA ASN A 11 9.97 13.09 3.66
C ASN A 11 9.67 11.81 4.42
N LEU A 12 10.49 11.48 5.42
CA LEU A 12 10.26 10.32 6.31
C LEU A 12 8.93 10.44 7.06
N GLY A 13 8.64 11.62 7.60
CA GLY A 13 7.37 11.87 8.28
C GLY A 13 6.16 11.68 7.37
N VAL A 14 6.23 12.20 6.14
CA VAL A 14 5.17 12.03 5.13
C VAL A 14 4.97 10.55 4.79
N ILE A 15 6.06 9.80 4.58
CA ILE A 15 6.02 8.36 4.29
C ILE A 15 5.38 7.60 5.46
N LEU A 16 5.79 7.90 6.70
CA LEU A 16 5.24 7.26 7.90
C LEU A 16 3.75 7.51 8.07
N VAL A 17 3.29 8.76 7.90
CA VAL A 17 1.88 9.10 7.97
C VAL A 17 1.09 8.42 6.85
N PHE A 18 1.63 8.38 5.63
CA PHE A 18 1.00 7.70 4.50
C PHE A 18 0.83 6.20 4.78
N PHE A 19 1.91 5.49 5.13
CA PHE A 19 1.84 4.06 5.45
C PHE A 19 0.97 3.76 6.66
N GLY A 20 1.06 4.59 7.72
CA GLY A 20 0.20 4.46 8.91
C GLY A 20 -1.28 4.63 8.57
N SER A 21 -1.62 5.59 7.71
CA SER A 21 -3.00 5.81 7.25
C SER A 21 -3.51 4.65 6.39
N VAL A 22 -2.67 4.14 5.49
CA VAL A 22 -2.97 2.96 4.67
C VAL A 22 -3.23 1.75 5.59
N LEU A 23 -2.34 1.46 6.54
CA LEU A 23 -2.51 0.36 7.48
C LEU A 23 -3.77 0.51 8.33
N TRP A 24 -4.07 1.72 8.83
CA TRP A 24 -5.27 1.99 9.60
C TRP A 24 -6.57 1.78 8.80
N LEU A 25 -6.59 2.25 7.54
CA LEU A 25 -7.70 2.01 6.62
C LEU A 25 -7.86 0.52 6.34
N LEU A 26 -6.74 -0.17 6.08
CA LEU A 26 -6.71 -1.62 5.90
C LEU A 26 -7.29 -2.33 7.13
N SER A 27 -6.86 -2.00 8.36
CA SER A 27 -7.37 -2.59 9.60
C SER A 27 -8.88 -2.41 9.81
N LYS A 28 -9.49 -1.40 9.17
CA LYS A 28 -10.95 -1.19 9.19
C LYS A 28 -11.71 -1.94 8.10
N LEU A 29 -11.05 -2.54 7.11
CA LEU A 29 -11.72 -3.41 6.16
C LEU A 29 -11.99 -4.78 6.80
N PRO A 30 -13.26 -5.18 7.04
CA PRO A 30 -13.59 -6.50 7.59
C PRO A 30 -13.25 -7.66 6.64
N PHE A 31 -12.77 -7.37 5.43
CA PHE A 31 -12.42 -8.32 4.37
C PHE A 31 -10.93 -8.39 4.05
N LEU A 32 -10.04 -7.83 4.89
CA LEU A 32 -8.59 -8.05 4.74
C LEU A 32 -8.29 -9.56 4.75
N GLY A 33 -7.89 -10.10 3.60
CA GLY A 33 -7.68 -11.55 3.41
C GLY A 33 -8.84 -12.31 2.76
N LYS A 34 -9.97 -11.66 2.50
CA LYS A 34 -11.16 -12.21 1.83
C LYS A 34 -11.74 -11.21 0.83
N LEU A 35 -10.88 -10.47 0.13
CA LEU A 35 -11.36 -9.70 -1.02
C LEU A 35 -11.83 -10.68 -2.09
N PRO A 36 -12.95 -10.43 -2.77
CA PRO A 36 -13.38 -11.27 -3.88
C PRO A 36 -12.24 -11.30 -4.93
N GLY A 37 -11.71 -12.50 -5.19
CA GLY A 37 -10.55 -12.73 -6.06
C GLY A 37 -9.23 -13.07 -5.34
N ASP A 38 -9.13 -12.89 -4.01
CA ASP A 38 -8.02 -13.44 -3.23
C ASP A 38 -8.24 -14.96 -3.03
N ILE A 39 -7.27 -15.77 -3.47
CA ILE A 39 -7.37 -17.23 -3.46
C ILE A 39 -6.79 -17.74 -2.14
N LEU A 40 -7.65 -18.19 -1.23
CA LEU A 40 -7.26 -18.89 -0.01
C LEU A 40 -7.54 -20.39 -0.14
N ILE A 41 -6.50 -21.17 -0.40
CA ILE A 41 -6.58 -22.64 -0.43
C ILE A 41 -6.14 -23.14 0.94
N LYS A 42 -7.09 -23.59 1.75
CA LYS A 42 -6.83 -24.20 3.06
C LYS A 42 -7.05 -25.71 2.99
N ARG A 43 -5.98 -26.49 3.16
CA ARG A 43 -5.92 -27.95 3.30
C ARG A 43 -5.42 -28.30 4.70
N GLU A 44 -5.63 -29.53 5.15
CA GLU A 44 -5.30 -29.99 6.52
C GLU A 44 -3.84 -29.74 6.93
N ASN A 45 -2.88 -29.80 5.99
CA ASN A 45 -1.45 -29.53 6.23
C ASN A 45 -0.89 -28.34 5.42
N PHE A 46 -1.72 -27.61 4.67
CA PHE A 46 -1.22 -26.61 3.72
C PHE A 46 -2.20 -25.45 3.55
N THR A 47 -1.72 -24.23 3.76
CA THR A 47 -2.50 -23.01 3.51
C THR A 47 -1.75 -22.15 2.50
N VAL A 48 -2.36 -21.90 1.34
CA VAL A 48 -1.86 -20.94 0.34
C VAL A 48 -2.80 -19.76 0.29
N TYR A 49 -2.23 -18.57 0.44
CA TYR A 49 -2.90 -17.31 0.28
C TYR A 49 -2.29 -16.59 -0.93
N ALA A 50 -3.09 -16.36 -1.96
CA ALA A 50 -2.71 -15.62 -3.16
C ALA A 50 -3.56 -14.34 -3.26
N PRO A 51 -3.04 -13.19 -2.79
CA PRO A 51 -3.74 -11.92 -2.73
C PRO A 51 -3.75 -11.18 -4.09
N LEU A 52 -4.34 -11.78 -5.12
CA LEU A 52 -4.32 -11.24 -6.48
C LEU A 52 -5.01 -9.88 -6.57
N THR A 53 -6.19 -9.74 -5.97
CA THR A 53 -6.97 -8.50 -6.00
C THR A 53 -6.24 -7.39 -5.26
N THR A 54 -5.65 -7.71 -4.11
CA THR A 54 -4.85 -6.76 -3.33
C THR A 54 -3.65 -6.25 -4.14
N MET A 55 -2.91 -7.14 -4.81
CA MET A 55 -1.73 -6.78 -5.61
C MET A 55 -2.09 -5.87 -6.79
N ILE A 56 -3.22 -6.14 -7.47
CA ILE A 56 -3.72 -5.30 -8.57
C ILE A 56 -4.09 -3.91 -8.05
N ILE A 57 -4.83 -3.82 -6.94
CA ILE A 57 -5.22 -2.53 -6.36
C ILE A 57 -3.99 -1.71 -5.98
N VAL A 58 -3.02 -2.35 -5.30
CA VAL A 58 -1.76 -1.68 -4.92
C VAL A 58 -1.01 -1.18 -6.15
N SER A 59 -0.91 -2.01 -7.21
CA SER A 59 -0.25 -1.64 -8.46
C SER A 59 -0.91 -0.43 -9.13
N VAL A 60 -2.24 -0.46 -9.30
CA VAL A 60 -2.99 0.64 -9.94
C VAL A 60 -2.88 1.93 -9.11
N ALA A 61 -3.02 1.84 -7.78
CA ALA A 61 -2.88 2.98 -6.90
C ALA A 61 -1.48 3.61 -7.00
N PHE A 62 -0.43 2.78 -7.00
CA PHE A 62 0.95 3.25 -7.14
C PHE A 62 1.18 3.91 -8.50
N SER A 63 0.69 3.31 -9.58
CA SER A 63 0.75 3.89 -10.92
C SER A 63 0.03 5.25 -10.99
N LEU A 64 -1.16 5.37 -10.42
CA LEU A 64 -1.91 6.65 -10.38
C LEU A 64 -1.15 7.74 -9.63
N VAL A 65 -0.53 7.41 -8.48
CA VAL A 65 0.30 8.37 -7.72
C VAL A 65 1.48 8.83 -8.55
N LEU A 66 2.20 7.91 -9.21
CA LEU A 66 3.32 8.26 -10.09
C LEU A 66 2.88 9.12 -11.26
N THR A 67 1.76 8.79 -11.89
CA THR A 67 1.17 9.58 -12.99
C THR A 67 0.79 10.98 -12.51
N LEU A 68 0.20 11.11 -11.32
CA LEU A 68 -0.19 12.39 -10.75
C LEU A 68 1.04 13.26 -10.42
N ILE A 69 2.09 12.68 -9.84
CA ILE A 69 3.36 13.39 -9.60
C ILE A 69 3.99 13.83 -10.92
N HIS A 70 3.99 12.97 -11.94
CA HIS A 70 4.48 13.32 -13.27
C HIS A 70 3.68 14.47 -13.88
N PHE A 71 2.35 14.44 -13.74
CA PHE A 71 1.47 15.50 -14.23
C PHE A 71 1.70 16.83 -13.50
N LEU A 72 1.83 16.83 -12.16
CA LEU A 72 2.08 18.05 -11.38
C LEU A 72 3.47 18.67 -11.63
N LYS A 73 4.43 17.88 -12.11
CA LYS A 73 5.80 18.33 -12.39
C LYS A 73 5.97 18.86 -13.82
N ARG A 74 4.96 18.71 -14.67
CA ARG A 74 4.93 19.22 -16.05
C ARG A 74 4.25 20.58 -16.08
#